data_AF-A0A838Y7F5-F1
#
_entry.id   AF-A0A838Y7F5-F1
#
_cell.length_a   1.000
_cell.length_b   1.000
_cell.length_c   1.000
_cell.angle_alpha   90.00
_cell.angle_beta   90.00
_cell.angle_gamma   90.00
#
_symmetry.space_group_name_H-M   'P 1'
#
loop_
_entity.id
_entity.type
_entity.pdbx_description
1 polymer ?
#
loop_
_entity_poly.entity_id
_entity_poly.type
_entity_poly.pdbx_seq_one_letter_code
_entity_poly.pdbx_strand_id
1 'polypeptide(L)'
;MKEFTSNVLKVVLFGSLVLIVSSFFTKELSADDSDGQGLIEQFGDQLKKLFGGNDNSNRELPQEMGGLSEYMEDIMKKAQELFGDQANPGGLELDMNDPRMADLMKFYQAQLEQRRPSRNEKDHRSVFSEYKPVIAAAHKSTAAIMNKNGKQAALATVVDSKGLLVTKSSEIPKEGAYCVLSDNRKSEFKILNVDKKWDIALIKVDLNDLNAIEVSEDDTVSLGTFLAASGVDEYPIAVGVASVAPRNLSVSERGFLGVGMENSPSGVKVTMVQKGSGADKAGLRVDDIILKIDDNEIASPAQLAKSVSGLKPGDQISINFKRENDEKTIKATLGSRGNGQARFSLPDPGAQFGGPLSDNRADFPNALQHDLTIRPDECGGPIVNLDGKVVGINIARGGRVKSYAITSRDLKQVIASLTSSNNETDEISSLQKELDMINNEINDIEIKLLEIQKRKKAKQNELKRAMKTD
;
A
#
# COMPACT_ATOMS: atom_id res chain seq x y z
N MET A 1 -2.10 -34.37 -14.60
CA MET A 1 -0.94 -33.79 -15.33
C MET A 1 -1.28 -33.41 -16.76
N LYS A 2 -1.78 -34.31 -17.63
CA LYS A 2 -2.18 -33.96 -19.02
C LYS A 2 -3.28 -32.87 -19.11
N GLU A 3 -4.27 -32.89 -18.22
CA GLU A 3 -5.30 -31.82 -18.14
C GLU A 3 -4.74 -30.50 -17.61
N PHE A 4 -3.79 -30.55 -16.68
CA PHE A 4 -3.13 -29.37 -16.12
C PHE A 4 -2.25 -28.68 -17.18
N THR A 5 -1.47 -29.44 -17.95
CA THR A 5 -0.69 -28.91 -19.08
C THR A 5 -1.56 -28.41 -20.22
N SER A 6 -2.71 -29.04 -20.48
CA SER A 6 -3.68 -28.58 -21.48
C SER A 6 -4.30 -27.23 -21.09
N ASN A 7 -4.69 -27.07 -19.82
CA ASN A 7 -5.31 -25.84 -19.33
C ASN A 7 -4.33 -24.67 -19.23
N VAL A 8 -3.08 -24.92 -18.81
CA VAL A 8 -2.03 -23.89 -18.81
C VAL A 8 -1.67 -23.46 -20.23
N LEU A 9 -1.56 -24.41 -21.17
CA LEU A 9 -1.26 -24.09 -22.57
C LEU A 9 -2.38 -23.28 -23.22
N LYS A 10 -3.64 -23.59 -22.91
CA LYS A 10 -4.82 -22.84 -23.35
C LYS A 10 -4.81 -21.39 -22.81
N VAL A 11 -4.52 -21.19 -21.52
CA VAL A 11 -4.44 -19.83 -20.92
C VAL A 11 -3.30 -19.01 -21.53
N VAL A 12 -2.14 -19.63 -21.78
CA VAL A 12 -1.00 -18.99 -22.44
C VAL A 12 -1.33 -18.61 -23.88
N LEU A 13 -2.00 -19.49 -24.64
CA LEU A 13 -2.41 -19.24 -26.02
C LEU A 13 -3.46 -18.11 -26.11
N PHE A 14 -4.45 -18.10 -25.22
CA PHE A 14 -5.48 -17.06 -25.21
C PHE A 14 -4.91 -15.71 -24.74
N GLY A 15 -4.06 -15.70 -23.71
CA GLY A 15 -3.34 -14.51 -23.27
C GLY A 15 -2.42 -13.93 -24.34
N SER A 16 -1.72 -14.81 -25.08
CA SER A 16 -0.88 -14.41 -26.21
C SER A 16 -1.74 -13.83 -27.34
N LEU A 17 -2.87 -14.45 -27.67
CA LEU A 17 -3.77 -13.99 -28.72
C LEU A 17 -4.36 -12.60 -28.43
N VAL A 18 -4.82 -12.36 -27.19
CA VAL A 18 -5.36 -11.06 -26.78
C VAL A 18 -4.26 -9.98 -26.80
N LEU A 19 -3.02 -10.33 -26.41
CA LEU A 19 -1.87 -9.43 -26.54
C LEU A 19 -1.49 -9.15 -27.99
N ILE A 20 -1.57 -10.14 -28.87
CA ILE A 20 -1.28 -10.01 -30.30
C ILE A 20 -2.29 -9.06 -30.95
N VAL A 21 -3.59 -9.24 -30.65
CA VAL A 21 -4.66 -8.36 -31.15
C VAL A 21 -4.51 -6.94 -30.59
N SER A 22 -4.21 -6.81 -29.30
CA SER A 22 -4.01 -5.50 -28.64
C SER A 22 -2.77 -4.76 -29.15
N SER A 23 -1.66 -5.48 -29.40
CA SER A 23 -0.41 -4.96 -29.98
C SER A 23 -0.60 -4.53 -31.44
N PHE A 24 -1.43 -5.24 -32.21
CA PHE A 24 -1.81 -4.87 -33.58
C PHE A 24 -2.62 -3.57 -33.61
N PHE A 25 -3.62 -3.43 -32.74
CA PHE A 25 -4.44 -2.20 -32.64
C PHE A 25 -3.66 -1.00 -32.09
N THR A 26 -2.63 -1.21 -31.27
CA THR A 26 -1.76 -0.11 -30.81
C THR A 26 -0.76 0.35 -31.87
N LYS A 27 -0.43 -0.47 -32.87
CA LYS A 27 0.51 -0.14 -33.95
C LYS A 27 -0.11 0.63 -35.12
N GLU A 28 -1.43 0.58 -35.32
CA GLU A 28 -2.12 1.43 -36.31
C GLU A 28 -1.98 2.94 -36.04
N LEU A 29 -1.50 3.33 -34.84
CA LEU A 29 -1.23 4.72 -34.46
C LEU A 29 0.24 5.14 -34.57
N SER A 30 1.16 4.25 -34.93
CA SER A 30 2.60 4.57 -35.09
C SER A 30 3.19 3.89 -36.33
N ALA A 31 2.66 4.24 -37.50
CA ALA A 31 3.21 3.81 -38.78
C ALA A 31 4.44 4.69 -39.12
N ASP A 32 5.61 4.32 -38.61
CA ASP A 32 6.92 4.65 -39.17
C ASP A 32 7.99 3.98 -38.29
N ASP A 33 8.42 2.76 -38.62
CA ASP A 33 9.79 2.28 -38.33
C ASP A 33 10.07 0.87 -38.90
N SER A 34 11.27 0.71 -39.45
CA SER A 34 11.81 -0.52 -40.09
C SER A 34 11.96 -1.72 -39.15
N ASP A 35 11.90 -1.52 -37.83
CA ASP A 35 11.93 -2.58 -36.81
C ASP A 35 10.63 -3.40 -36.77
N GLY A 36 9.56 -2.91 -37.41
CA GLY A 36 8.27 -3.60 -37.49
C GLY A 36 8.29 -4.89 -38.30
N GLN A 37 9.11 -4.98 -39.35
CA GLN A 37 9.15 -6.15 -40.24
C GLN A 37 9.80 -7.38 -39.59
N GLY A 38 10.88 -7.20 -38.83
CA GLY A 38 11.55 -8.31 -38.14
C GLY A 38 10.69 -8.97 -37.04
N LEU A 39 9.79 -8.21 -36.42
CA LEU A 39 8.83 -8.73 -35.44
C LEU A 39 7.67 -9.48 -36.10
N ILE A 40 7.25 -9.10 -37.32
CA ILE A 40 6.23 -9.81 -38.11
C ILE A 40 6.77 -11.18 -38.57
N GLU A 41 8.03 -11.27 -38.97
CA GLU A 41 8.68 -12.53 -39.31
C GLU A 41 8.84 -13.46 -38.09
N GLN A 42 9.30 -12.93 -36.96
CA GLN A 42 9.36 -13.70 -35.69
C GLN A 42 7.98 -14.17 -35.22
N PHE A 43 6.95 -13.35 -35.42
CA PHE A 43 5.55 -13.67 -35.15
C PHE A 43 5.04 -14.81 -36.06
N GLY A 44 5.31 -14.74 -37.37
CA GLY A 44 4.99 -15.80 -38.32
C GLY A 44 5.65 -17.14 -37.97
N ASP A 45 6.91 -17.11 -37.53
CA ASP A 45 7.66 -18.31 -37.13
C ASP A 45 7.17 -18.92 -35.82
N GLN A 46 6.75 -18.11 -34.85
CA GLN A 46 6.15 -18.61 -33.60
C GLN A 46 4.77 -19.22 -33.84
N LEU A 47 3.94 -18.62 -34.70
CA LEU A 47 2.65 -19.19 -35.09
C LEU A 47 2.82 -20.52 -35.86
N LYS A 48 3.78 -20.61 -36.79
CA LYS A 48 4.11 -21.87 -37.49
C LYS A 48 4.54 -22.97 -36.53
N LYS A 49 5.30 -22.64 -35.48
CA LYS A 49 5.72 -23.61 -34.45
C LYS A 49 4.58 -24.05 -33.53
N LEU A 50 3.62 -23.15 -33.24
CA LEU A 50 2.48 -23.44 -32.36
C LEU A 50 1.34 -24.20 -33.06
N PHE A 51 1.15 -23.99 -34.37
CA PHE A 51 0.05 -24.57 -35.15
C PHE A 51 0.50 -25.58 -36.23
N GLY A 52 1.80 -25.86 -36.35
CA GLY A 52 2.36 -26.74 -37.39
C GLY A 52 2.13 -28.23 -37.13
N GLY A 53 1.04 -28.77 -37.66
CA GLY A 53 1.04 -30.15 -38.15
C GLY A 53 1.93 -30.27 -39.39
N ASN A 54 2.48 -31.45 -39.62
CA ASN A 54 3.56 -31.80 -40.56
C ASN A 54 3.29 -31.59 -42.07
N ASP A 55 2.37 -30.71 -42.47
CA ASP A 55 2.05 -30.46 -43.88
C ASP A 55 2.84 -29.27 -44.44
N ASN A 56 3.72 -29.60 -45.40
CA ASN A 56 4.40 -28.70 -46.33
C ASN A 56 3.39 -27.92 -47.20
N SER A 57 2.66 -26.97 -46.62
CA SER A 57 2.01 -25.92 -47.40
C SER A 57 2.69 -24.59 -47.08
N ASN A 58 3.54 -24.14 -48.00
CA ASN A 58 4.03 -22.76 -48.09
C ASN A 58 2.83 -21.81 -48.24
N ARG A 59 2.18 -21.42 -47.14
CA ARG A 59 1.30 -20.26 -47.12
C ARG A 59 2.07 -19.09 -46.55
N GLU A 60 2.35 -18.12 -47.42
CA GLU A 60 2.85 -16.81 -47.02
C GLU A 60 1.80 -16.07 -46.19
N LEU A 61 2.24 -15.24 -45.24
CA LEU A 61 1.36 -14.35 -44.48
C LEU A 61 0.62 -13.41 -45.47
N PRO A 62 -0.69 -13.19 -45.31
CA PRO A 62 -1.43 -12.33 -46.23
C PRO A 62 -0.88 -10.91 -46.19
N GLN A 63 -0.53 -10.35 -47.35
CA GLN A 63 0.02 -8.99 -47.46
C GLN A 63 -1.07 -7.90 -47.37
N GLU A 64 -2.36 -8.27 -47.37
CA GLU A 64 -3.49 -7.32 -47.34
C GLU A 64 -4.53 -7.67 -46.25
N MET A 65 -5.16 -6.62 -45.70
CA MET A 65 -6.11 -6.61 -44.57
C MET A 65 -7.24 -7.65 -44.64
N GLY A 66 -7.69 -8.03 -45.84
CA GLY A 66 -8.78 -8.99 -46.04
C GLY A 66 -8.44 -10.42 -45.57
N GLY A 67 -7.19 -10.85 -45.68
CA GLY A 67 -6.76 -12.20 -45.28
C GLY A 67 -6.56 -12.37 -43.76
N LEU A 68 -6.41 -11.27 -43.02
CA LEU A 68 -6.25 -11.29 -41.57
C LEU A 68 -7.58 -11.60 -40.84
N SER A 69 -8.70 -11.21 -41.44
CA SER A 69 -10.06 -11.49 -40.93
C SER A 69 -10.35 -13.00 -40.93
N GLU A 70 -10.01 -13.71 -42.00
CA GLU A 70 -10.17 -15.17 -42.07
C GLU A 70 -9.24 -15.89 -41.09
N TYR A 71 -8.02 -15.38 -40.90
CA TYR A 71 -7.06 -15.95 -39.95
C TYR A 71 -7.50 -15.75 -38.49
N MET A 72 -8.06 -14.57 -38.17
CA MET A 72 -8.64 -14.28 -36.85
C MET A 72 -9.92 -15.08 -36.60
N GLU A 73 -10.76 -15.30 -37.62
CA GLU A 73 -11.91 -16.20 -37.52
C GLU A 73 -11.49 -17.63 -37.22
N ASP A 74 -10.46 -18.17 -37.89
CA ASP A 74 -10.00 -19.54 -37.67
C ASP A 74 -9.38 -19.72 -36.27
N ILE A 75 -8.67 -18.70 -35.77
CA ILE A 75 -8.15 -18.70 -34.40
C ILE A 75 -9.30 -18.60 -33.38
N MET A 76 -10.29 -17.73 -33.60
CA MET A 76 -11.45 -17.60 -32.71
C MET A 76 -12.30 -18.88 -32.68
N LYS A 77 -12.41 -19.57 -33.82
CA LYS A 77 -13.10 -20.86 -33.93
C LYS A 77 -12.36 -21.97 -33.20
N LYS A 78 -11.03 -22.06 -33.35
CA LYS A 78 -10.19 -22.98 -32.56
C LYS A 78 -10.22 -22.66 -31.06
N ALA A 79 -10.26 -21.37 -30.69
CA ALA A 79 -10.45 -20.97 -29.31
C ALA A 79 -11.82 -21.46 -28.80
N GLN A 80 -12.91 -21.25 -29.56
CA GLN A 80 -14.23 -21.81 -29.20
C GLN A 80 -14.22 -23.33 -29.07
N GLU A 81 -13.53 -24.07 -29.95
CA GLU A 81 -13.38 -25.53 -29.84
C GLU A 81 -12.54 -25.96 -28.62
N LEU A 82 -11.56 -25.15 -28.22
CA LEU A 82 -10.68 -25.42 -27.08
C LEU A 82 -11.30 -25.02 -25.73
N PHE A 83 -12.23 -24.05 -25.71
CA PHE A 83 -12.80 -23.44 -24.51
C PHE A 83 -14.30 -23.67 -24.31
N GLY A 84 -15.02 -24.18 -25.31
CA GLY A 84 -16.44 -24.46 -25.21
C GLY A 84 -16.73 -25.76 -24.47
N ASP A 85 -17.33 -25.68 -23.29
CA ASP A 85 -18.35 -26.67 -22.91
C ASP A 85 -19.58 -26.41 -23.78
N GLN A 86 -20.26 -27.48 -24.20
CA GLN A 86 -21.43 -27.42 -25.07
C GLN A 86 -22.60 -26.69 -24.39
N ALA A 87 -22.60 -25.35 -24.41
CA ALA A 87 -23.76 -24.45 -24.38
C ALA A 87 -23.32 -23.02 -24.03
N ASN A 88 -22.98 -22.19 -25.04
CA ASN A 88 -23.57 -20.85 -25.11
C ASN A 88 -23.29 -20.20 -26.49
N PRO A 89 -24.32 -19.85 -27.29
CA PRO A 89 -24.14 -19.11 -28.55
C PRO A 89 -23.77 -17.62 -28.36
N GLY A 90 -23.69 -17.14 -27.12
CA GLY A 90 -23.57 -15.72 -26.77
C GLY A 90 -22.21 -15.34 -26.18
N GLY A 91 -21.12 -15.54 -26.92
CA GLY A 91 -19.80 -14.99 -26.57
C GLY A 91 -19.08 -15.64 -25.38
N LEU A 92 -17.76 -15.43 -25.33
CA LEU A 92 -16.90 -15.86 -24.24
C LEU A 92 -17.20 -15.00 -22.99
N GLU A 93 -18.11 -15.43 -22.14
CA GLU A 93 -18.28 -14.81 -20.82
C GLU A 93 -17.09 -15.22 -19.93
N LEU A 94 -16.12 -14.31 -19.78
CA LEU A 94 -14.98 -14.52 -18.90
C LEU A 94 -15.44 -14.43 -17.44
N ASP A 95 -15.64 -15.58 -16.79
CA ASP A 95 -15.86 -15.61 -15.34
C ASP A 95 -14.60 -15.12 -14.61
N MET A 96 -14.70 -13.95 -14.00
CA MET A 96 -13.60 -13.32 -13.27
C MET A 96 -13.20 -14.10 -12.00
N ASN A 97 -14.02 -15.05 -11.55
CA ASN A 97 -13.71 -15.92 -10.42
C ASN A 97 -13.00 -17.22 -10.85
N ASP A 98 -12.77 -17.43 -12.15
CA ASP A 98 -12.08 -18.60 -12.64
C ASP A 98 -10.61 -18.60 -12.18
N PRO A 99 -10.10 -19.68 -11.56
CA PRO A 99 -8.70 -19.80 -11.13
C PRO A 99 -7.68 -19.53 -12.26
N ARG A 100 -8.05 -19.79 -13.52
CA ARG A 100 -7.24 -19.54 -14.71
C ARG A 100 -7.01 -18.04 -14.95
N MET A 101 -7.92 -17.17 -14.51
CA MET A 101 -7.75 -15.72 -14.59
C MET A 101 -6.60 -15.24 -13.70
N ALA A 102 -6.33 -15.89 -12.57
CA ALA A 102 -5.20 -15.53 -11.72
C ALA A 102 -3.85 -15.75 -12.44
N ASP A 103 -3.72 -16.81 -13.22
CA ASP A 103 -2.50 -17.09 -13.98
C ASP A 103 -2.38 -16.19 -15.22
N LEU A 104 -3.50 -15.86 -15.87
CA LEU A 104 -3.54 -14.85 -16.93
C LEU A 104 -3.12 -13.47 -16.41
N MET A 105 -3.60 -13.07 -15.23
CA MET A 105 -3.24 -11.81 -14.59
C MET A 105 -1.76 -11.77 -14.20
N LYS A 106 -1.19 -12.86 -13.66
CA LYS A 106 0.26 -12.97 -13.43
C LYS A 106 1.07 -12.81 -14.72
N PHE A 107 0.62 -13.42 -15.80
CA PHE A 107 1.27 -13.30 -17.11
C PHE A 107 1.20 -11.87 -17.66
N TYR A 108 0.02 -11.24 -17.64
CA TYR A 108 -0.14 -9.82 -18.00
C TYR A 108 0.74 -8.91 -17.15
N GLN A 109 0.83 -9.18 -15.86
CA GLN A 109 1.64 -8.40 -14.93
C GLN A 109 3.14 -8.55 -15.21
N ALA A 110 3.62 -9.75 -15.51
CA ALA A 110 5.00 -9.97 -15.95
C ALA A 110 5.32 -9.26 -17.28
N GLN A 111 4.34 -9.11 -18.17
CA GLN A 111 4.48 -8.33 -19.41
C GLN A 111 4.49 -6.82 -19.15
N LEU A 112 3.62 -6.32 -18.27
CA LEU A 112 3.66 -4.92 -17.83
C LEU A 112 5.01 -4.56 -17.20
N GLU A 113 5.63 -5.49 -16.48
CA GLU A 113 6.97 -5.32 -15.90
C GLU A 113 8.09 -5.24 -16.94
N GLN A 114 7.91 -5.84 -18.12
CA GLN A 114 8.89 -5.82 -19.21
C GLN A 114 8.59 -4.75 -20.28
N ARG A 115 7.42 -4.09 -20.18
CA ARG A 115 6.98 -3.08 -21.14
C ARG A 115 7.91 -1.88 -21.08
N ARG A 116 8.39 -1.46 -22.26
CA ARG A 116 9.01 -0.14 -22.44
C ARG A 116 7.89 0.87 -22.70
N PRO A 117 7.70 1.90 -21.86
CA PRO A 117 6.72 2.94 -22.13
C PRO A 117 6.98 3.58 -23.49
N SER A 118 5.94 3.93 -24.24
CA SER A 118 6.07 4.71 -25.46
C SER A 118 6.49 6.15 -25.14
N ARG A 119 7.05 6.88 -26.11
CA ARG A 119 7.55 8.25 -25.92
C ARG A 119 6.50 9.23 -25.36
N ASN A 120 5.22 8.96 -25.61
CA ASN A 120 4.10 9.83 -25.21
C ASN A 120 3.55 9.48 -23.81
N GLU A 121 4.08 8.44 -23.16
CA GLU A 121 3.66 8.07 -21.81
C GLU A 121 4.41 8.89 -20.77
N LYS A 122 3.71 9.24 -19.67
CA LYS A 122 4.27 10.01 -18.56
C LYS A 122 5.47 9.33 -17.91
N ASP A 123 5.55 7.99 -18.01
CA ASP A 123 6.62 7.18 -17.42
C ASP A 123 7.78 6.93 -18.41
N HIS A 124 7.79 7.60 -19.57
CA HIS A 124 8.88 7.49 -20.53
C HIS A 124 10.16 8.17 -20.01
N ARG A 125 11.32 7.60 -20.39
CA ARG A 125 12.64 8.07 -19.94
C ARG A 125 12.92 9.54 -20.26
N SER A 126 12.39 10.06 -21.37
CA SER A 126 12.54 11.48 -21.74
C SER A 126 11.71 12.42 -20.87
N VAL A 127 10.64 11.95 -20.25
CA VAL A 127 9.91 12.73 -19.24
C VAL A 127 10.69 12.67 -17.93
N PHE A 128 11.11 11.48 -17.52
CA PHE A 128 11.89 11.29 -16.29
C PHE A 128 13.22 12.06 -16.29
N SER A 129 13.86 12.26 -17.44
CA SER A 129 15.07 13.09 -17.54
C SER A 129 14.85 14.53 -17.09
N GLU A 130 13.66 15.09 -17.32
CA GLU A 130 13.33 16.47 -16.91
C GLU A 130 13.14 16.60 -15.39
N TYR A 131 12.83 15.50 -14.70
CA TYR A 131 12.64 15.47 -13.25
C TYR A 131 13.92 15.16 -12.47
N LYS A 132 15.02 14.81 -13.14
CA LYS A 132 16.31 14.55 -12.44
C LYS A 132 16.75 15.71 -11.55
N PRO A 133 16.70 16.99 -11.97
CA PRO A 133 17.07 18.12 -11.12
C PRO A 133 16.14 18.25 -9.90
N VAL A 134 14.85 17.92 -10.08
CA VAL A 134 13.81 18.02 -9.06
C VAL A 134 14.04 16.99 -7.94
N ILE A 135 14.40 15.76 -8.28
CA ILE A 135 14.66 14.69 -7.29
C ILE A 135 16.13 14.63 -6.81
N ALA A 136 16.99 15.56 -7.24
CA ALA A 136 18.44 15.50 -7.01
C ALA A 136 18.83 15.47 -5.52
N ALA A 137 18.07 16.13 -4.66
CA ALA A 137 18.26 16.04 -3.21
C ALA A 137 17.60 14.77 -2.64
N ALA A 138 16.36 14.48 -3.05
CA ALA A 138 15.55 13.40 -2.50
C ALA A 138 16.16 12.00 -2.72
N HIS A 139 16.76 11.71 -3.89
CA HIS A 139 17.35 10.38 -4.13
C HIS A 139 18.60 10.13 -3.26
N LYS A 140 19.34 11.19 -2.91
CA LYS A 140 20.47 11.12 -1.96
C LYS A 140 20.02 10.86 -0.53
N SER A 141 18.76 11.15 -0.24
CA SER A 141 18.09 10.88 1.04
C SER A 141 17.23 9.62 1.00
N THR A 142 17.37 8.77 -0.03
CA THR A 142 16.59 7.55 -0.18
C THR A 142 17.50 6.33 -0.09
N ALA A 143 16.96 5.27 0.49
CA ALA A 143 17.59 3.97 0.62
C ALA A 143 16.65 2.87 0.15
N ALA A 144 17.19 1.76 -0.33
CA ALA A 144 16.46 0.54 -0.64
C ALA A 144 16.57 -0.45 0.52
N ILE A 145 15.44 -0.95 1.00
CA ILE A 145 15.36 -2.07 1.91
C ILE A 145 15.38 -3.34 1.08
N MET A 146 16.46 -4.09 1.18
CA MET A 146 16.72 -5.31 0.43
C MET A 146 16.41 -6.51 1.31
N ASN A 147 15.80 -7.55 0.73
CA ASN A 147 15.67 -8.84 1.40
C ASN A 147 16.95 -9.68 1.27
N LYS A 148 16.99 -10.83 1.94
CA LYS A 148 18.12 -11.78 1.91
C LYS A 148 18.54 -12.27 0.52
N ASN A 149 17.64 -12.19 -0.46
CA ASN A 149 17.90 -12.60 -1.85
C ASN A 149 18.39 -11.43 -2.72
N GLY A 150 18.59 -10.24 -2.14
CA GLY A 150 19.01 -9.04 -2.87
C GLY A 150 17.89 -8.43 -3.73
N LYS A 151 16.62 -8.71 -3.43
CA LYS A 151 15.48 -8.02 -4.06
C LYS A 151 14.99 -6.88 -3.14
N GLN A 152 14.68 -5.73 -3.72
CA GLN A 152 14.03 -4.64 -3.01
C GLN A 152 12.66 -5.09 -2.48
N ALA A 153 12.40 -4.74 -1.22
CA ALA A 153 11.16 -5.02 -0.51
C ALA A 153 10.43 -3.72 -0.13
N ALA A 154 11.17 -2.64 0.09
CA ALA A 154 10.64 -1.30 0.31
C ALA A 154 11.71 -0.26 0.01
N LEU A 155 11.33 1.00 -0.02
CA LEU A 155 12.25 2.13 0.11
C LEU A 155 12.21 2.67 1.53
N ALA A 156 13.24 3.40 1.90
CA ALA A 156 13.34 4.11 3.16
C ALA A 156 13.87 5.53 2.91
N THR A 157 13.41 6.47 3.72
CA THR A 157 13.80 7.88 3.62
C THR A 157 14.64 8.25 4.84
N VAL A 158 15.80 8.86 4.60
CA VAL A 158 16.72 9.36 5.63
C VAL A 158 16.13 10.60 6.30
N VAL A 159 15.98 10.55 7.61
CA VAL A 159 15.39 11.63 8.43
C VAL A 159 16.39 12.32 9.34
N ASP A 160 17.58 11.75 9.54
CA ASP A 160 18.70 12.43 10.19
C ASP A 160 20.05 12.05 9.56
N SER A 161 21.10 12.79 9.89
CA SER A 161 22.46 12.52 9.41
C SER A 161 23.16 11.36 10.14
N LYS A 162 22.55 10.83 11.20
CA LYS A 162 23.12 9.83 12.13
C LYS A 162 22.54 8.44 11.92
N GLY A 163 21.84 8.18 10.81
CA GLY A 163 21.37 6.84 10.48
C GLY A 163 19.94 6.53 10.89
N LEU A 164 19.10 7.52 11.20
CA LEU A 164 17.66 7.32 11.33
C LEU A 164 16.99 7.44 9.96
N LEU A 165 16.20 6.42 9.62
CA LEU A 165 15.37 6.38 8.43
C LEU A 165 13.94 6.01 8.81
N VAL A 166 12.99 6.39 7.97
CA VAL A 166 11.60 5.92 8.03
C VAL A 166 11.27 5.08 6.81
N THR A 167 10.44 4.07 6.98
CA THR A 167 9.98 3.20 5.88
C THR A 167 8.57 2.70 6.16
N LYS A 168 7.93 2.07 5.16
CA LYS A 168 6.63 1.44 5.33
C LYS A 168 6.79 0.14 6.12
N SER A 169 6.12 0.02 7.26
CA SER A 169 6.34 -1.06 8.22
C SER A 169 5.88 -2.41 7.70
N SER A 170 4.75 -2.46 6.98
CA SER A 170 4.18 -3.71 6.46
C SER A 170 5.00 -4.38 5.36
N GLU A 171 5.89 -3.64 4.68
CA GLU A 171 6.70 -4.14 3.57
C GLU A 171 8.08 -4.63 4.02
N ILE A 172 8.46 -4.39 5.30
CA ILE A 172 9.76 -4.83 5.82
C ILE A 172 9.78 -6.37 5.90
N PRO A 173 10.76 -7.04 5.27
CA PRO A 173 10.91 -8.48 5.42
C PRO A 173 11.20 -8.88 6.87
N LYS A 174 10.63 -9.99 7.33
CA LYS A 174 10.76 -10.45 8.73
C LYS A 174 12.19 -10.80 9.15
N GLU A 175 13.02 -11.26 8.22
CA GLU A 175 14.39 -11.74 8.50
C GLU A 175 15.34 -11.43 7.35
N GLY A 176 16.61 -11.16 7.69
CA GLY A 176 17.71 -11.00 6.74
C GLY A 176 17.58 -9.78 5.82
N ALA A 177 16.86 -8.74 6.27
CA ALA A 177 16.76 -7.49 5.54
C ALA A 177 17.95 -6.58 5.84
N TYR A 178 18.40 -5.84 4.84
CA TYR A 178 19.45 -4.83 4.98
C TYR A 178 19.13 -3.60 4.13
N CYS A 179 19.76 -2.49 4.45
CA CYS A 179 19.57 -1.20 3.80
C CYS A 179 20.71 -0.94 2.80
N VAL A 180 20.40 -0.36 1.64
CA VAL A 180 21.35 0.10 0.63
C VAL A 180 21.05 1.55 0.27
N LEU A 181 21.99 2.45 0.52
CA LEU A 181 21.86 3.87 0.16
C LEU A 181 22.12 4.09 -1.34
N SER A 182 21.71 5.25 -1.86
CA SER A 182 21.99 5.66 -3.25
C SER A 182 23.48 5.80 -3.59
N ASP A 183 24.34 5.99 -2.58
CA ASP A 183 25.80 5.96 -2.72
C ASP A 183 26.40 4.53 -2.62
N ASN A 184 25.57 3.50 -2.63
CA ASN A 184 25.89 2.08 -2.51
C ASN A 184 26.41 1.62 -1.15
N ARG A 185 26.46 2.47 -0.11
CA ARG A 185 26.74 2.00 1.24
C ARG A 185 25.64 1.06 1.71
N LYS A 186 26.04 -0.03 2.38
CA LYS A 186 25.14 -1.06 2.89
C LYS A 186 25.26 -1.16 4.40
N SER A 187 24.14 -1.40 5.07
CA SER A 187 24.11 -1.59 6.51
C SER A 187 22.91 -2.44 6.92
N GLU A 188 23.07 -3.29 7.93
CA GLU A 188 21.93 -3.85 8.63
C GLU A 188 21.18 -2.73 9.37
N PHE A 189 19.90 -2.96 9.67
CA PHE A 189 19.11 -1.99 10.42
C PHE A 189 18.36 -2.63 11.57
N LYS A 190 18.09 -1.83 12.59
CA LYS A 190 17.20 -2.17 13.69
C LYS A 190 15.91 -1.38 13.54
N ILE A 191 14.77 -2.06 13.68
CA ILE A 191 13.49 -1.37 13.83
C ILE A 191 13.45 -0.85 15.26
N LEU A 192 13.38 0.47 15.43
CA LEU A 192 13.29 1.10 16.73
C LEU A 192 11.83 1.06 17.21
N ASN A 193 10.94 1.68 16.45
CA ASN A 193 9.51 1.78 16.77
C ASN A 193 8.65 1.74 15.49
N VAL A 194 7.37 1.39 15.66
CA VAL A 194 6.39 1.30 14.56
C VAL A 194 5.11 2.04 14.92
N ASP A 195 4.71 2.97 14.07
CA ASP A 195 3.38 3.57 14.09
C ASP A 195 2.44 2.70 13.24
N LYS A 196 1.56 1.94 13.91
CA LYS A 196 0.60 1.06 13.23
C LYS A 196 -0.50 1.82 12.48
N LYS A 197 -0.76 3.07 12.86
CA LYS A 197 -1.84 3.88 12.30
C LYS A 197 -1.46 4.41 10.91
N TRP A 198 -0.20 4.81 10.76
CA TRP A 198 0.39 5.26 9.51
C TRP A 198 1.13 4.16 8.76
N ASP A 199 1.36 3.01 9.40
CA ASP A 199 2.16 1.93 8.86
C ASP A 199 3.60 2.37 8.54
N ILE A 200 4.18 3.14 9.45
CA ILE A 200 5.52 3.69 9.35
C ILE A 200 6.40 3.07 10.43
N ALA A 201 7.57 2.60 10.06
CA ALA A 201 8.62 2.17 10.98
C ALA A 201 9.76 3.19 11.01
N LEU A 202 10.23 3.51 12.20
CA LEU A 202 11.51 4.19 12.40
C LEU A 202 12.61 3.13 12.52
N ILE A 203 13.61 3.20 11.66
CA ILE A 203 14.73 2.26 11.63
C ILE A 203 16.06 2.99 11.86
N LYS A 204 17.02 2.28 12.44
CA LYS A 204 18.39 2.76 12.67
C LYS A 204 19.38 1.91 11.89
N VAL A 205 20.22 2.54 11.10
CA VAL A 205 21.41 1.95 10.45
C VAL A 205 22.68 2.41 11.17
N ASP A 206 23.76 1.63 11.06
CA ASP A 206 25.08 2.03 11.56
C ASP A 206 25.88 2.74 10.45
N LEU A 207 25.37 3.89 10.02
CA LEU A 207 25.99 4.77 9.03
C LEU A 207 25.81 6.23 9.48
N ASN A 208 26.82 7.06 9.22
CA ASN A 208 26.83 8.50 9.50
C ASN A 208 26.96 9.30 8.20
N ASP A 209 26.94 10.63 8.30
CA ASP A 209 27.06 11.55 7.17
C ASP A 209 26.00 11.27 6.09
N LEU A 210 24.76 11.04 6.55
CA LEU A 210 23.63 10.82 5.66
C LEU A 210 22.96 12.15 5.28
N ASN A 211 22.44 12.23 4.06
CA ASN A 211 21.64 13.37 3.61
C ASN A 211 20.21 13.20 4.11
N ALA A 212 19.82 13.94 5.15
CA ALA A 212 18.45 13.91 5.64
C ALA A 212 17.51 14.76 4.78
N ILE A 213 16.26 14.34 4.63
CA ILE A 213 15.22 15.21 4.05
C ILE A 213 14.91 16.38 4.98
N GLU A 214 14.51 17.51 4.40
CA GLU A 214 13.90 18.60 5.14
C GLU A 214 12.39 18.34 5.27
N VAL A 215 11.94 18.05 6.49
CA VAL A 215 10.51 17.83 6.77
C VAL A 215 9.86 19.15 7.17
N SER A 216 9.12 19.75 6.22
CA SER A 216 8.37 20.99 6.43
C SER A 216 7.17 20.80 7.36
N GLU A 217 6.84 21.85 8.13
CA GLU A 217 5.58 21.95 8.87
C GLU A 217 4.41 22.39 8.00
N ASP A 218 4.70 22.95 6.84
CA ASP A 218 3.71 23.29 5.82
C ASP A 218 3.34 22.03 5.03
N ASP A 219 2.07 21.62 5.15
CA ASP A 219 1.45 20.47 4.48
C ASP A 219 0.60 20.88 3.27
N THR A 220 0.64 22.15 2.86
CA THR A 220 -0.25 22.66 1.82
C THR A 220 0.17 22.17 0.43
N VAL A 221 -0.27 20.96 0.09
CA VAL A 221 -0.20 20.45 -1.29
C VAL A 221 -1.48 20.86 -2.01
N SER A 222 -1.37 21.89 -2.84
CA SER A 222 -2.49 22.33 -3.68
C SER A 222 -2.89 21.22 -4.67
N LEU A 223 -4.19 21.06 -4.90
CA LEU A 223 -4.68 20.12 -5.90
C LEU A 223 -4.11 20.46 -7.29
N GLY A 224 -3.72 19.42 -8.03
CA GLY A 224 -3.08 19.58 -9.35
C GLY A 224 -1.58 19.89 -9.29
N THR A 225 -0.98 20.00 -8.11
CA THR A 225 0.49 20.09 -7.97
C THR A 225 1.14 18.88 -8.63
N PHE A 226 2.11 19.12 -9.52
CA PHE A 226 2.94 18.05 -10.09
C PHE A 226 3.89 17.48 -9.05
N LEU A 227 4.00 16.16 -9.04
CA LEU A 227 4.74 15.38 -8.06
C LEU A 227 5.66 14.37 -8.76
N ALA A 228 6.78 14.07 -8.11
CA ALA A 228 7.68 12.99 -8.48
C ALA A 228 8.02 12.11 -7.28
N ALA A 229 7.96 10.80 -7.45
CA ALA A 229 8.40 9.83 -6.45
C ALA A 229 9.89 9.55 -6.67
N SER A 230 10.68 9.73 -5.62
CA SER A 230 12.13 9.48 -5.68
C SER A 230 12.46 8.06 -5.22
N GLY A 231 13.37 7.42 -5.95
CA GLY A 231 14.03 6.19 -5.56
C GLY A 231 15.48 6.43 -5.14
N VAL A 232 16.29 5.37 -5.18
CA VAL A 232 17.75 5.44 -5.02
C VAL A 232 18.49 5.89 -6.30
N ASP A 233 17.82 5.81 -7.45
CA ASP A 233 18.35 6.22 -8.76
C ASP A 233 18.18 7.74 -8.96
N GLU A 234 18.94 8.29 -9.90
CA GLU A 234 18.85 9.69 -10.33
C GLU A 234 17.60 10.00 -11.16
N TYR A 235 16.85 8.96 -11.59
CA TYR A 235 15.56 9.10 -12.25
C TYR A 235 14.41 8.86 -11.25
N PRO A 236 13.28 9.58 -11.38
CA PRO A 236 12.11 9.30 -10.57
C PRO A 236 11.57 7.91 -10.87
N ILE A 237 10.89 7.33 -9.89
CA ILE A 237 10.16 6.08 -10.04
C ILE A 237 8.89 6.31 -10.85
N ALA A 238 8.19 7.41 -10.54
CA ALA A 238 6.95 7.79 -11.17
C ALA A 238 6.75 9.30 -11.06
N VAL A 239 5.99 9.85 -12.00
CA VAL A 239 5.54 11.25 -11.97
C VAL A 239 4.03 11.33 -12.09
N GLY A 240 3.45 12.39 -11.57
CA GLY A 240 2.00 12.54 -11.48
C GLY A 240 1.57 13.83 -10.82
N VAL A 241 0.37 13.82 -10.24
CA VAL A 241 -0.26 14.99 -9.62
C VAL A 241 -0.93 14.64 -8.30
N ALA A 242 -0.91 15.61 -7.38
CA ALA A 242 -1.77 15.60 -6.20
C ALA A 242 -3.24 15.64 -6.65
N SER A 243 -3.94 14.52 -6.52
CA SER A 243 -5.26 14.32 -7.14
C SER A 243 -6.41 14.66 -6.19
N VAL A 244 -6.23 14.40 -4.89
CA VAL A 244 -7.23 14.65 -3.86
C VAL A 244 -6.55 15.23 -2.63
N ALA A 245 -7.24 16.20 -2.00
CA ALA A 245 -6.77 16.79 -0.76
C ALA A 245 -6.65 15.69 0.32
N PRO A 246 -5.69 15.83 1.25
CA PRO A 246 -5.54 14.89 2.36
C PRO A 246 -6.87 14.64 3.08
N ARG A 247 -7.17 13.37 3.36
CA ARG A 247 -8.43 12.98 4.00
C ARG A 247 -8.27 11.74 4.85
N ASN A 248 -9.14 11.61 5.85
CA ASN A 248 -9.19 10.43 6.69
C ASN A 248 -9.72 9.22 5.91
N LEU A 249 -8.88 8.19 5.78
CA LEU A 249 -9.19 6.89 5.16
C LEU A 249 -9.58 5.81 6.18
N SER A 250 -9.45 6.08 7.48
CA SER A 250 -9.88 5.22 8.58
C SER A 250 -11.39 5.04 8.61
N VAL A 251 -11.81 3.84 8.22
CA VAL A 251 -13.20 3.40 8.31
C VAL A 251 -13.61 3.28 9.78
N SER A 252 -12.66 2.96 10.66
CA SER A 252 -12.91 2.85 12.10
C SER A 252 -12.98 4.20 12.80
N GLU A 253 -12.30 5.23 12.31
CA GLU A 253 -12.34 6.61 12.85
C GLU A 253 -13.40 7.50 12.20
N ARG A 254 -14.11 7.03 11.16
CA ARG A 254 -15.26 7.75 10.62
C ARG A 254 -16.52 7.44 11.42
N GLY A 255 -17.22 8.50 11.77
CA GLY A 255 -18.53 8.45 12.38
C GLY A 255 -19.49 7.59 11.54
N PHE A 256 -20.27 6.78 12.22
CA PHE A 256 -21.23 5.90 11.60
C PHE A 256 -22.61 6.03 12.24
N LEU A 257 -23.54 6.59 11.48
CA LEU A 257 -24.92 6.71 11.91
C LEU A 257 -25.69 5.38 11.79
N GLY A 258 -25.46 4.63 10.71
CA GLY A 258 -26.08 3.31 10.50
C GLY A 258 -27.48 3.33 9.88
N VAL A 259 -27.69 4.22 8.89
CA VAL A 259 -28.95 4.32 8.13
C VAL A 259 -28.77 3.98 6.66
N GLY A 260 -29.76 3.28 6.09
CA GLY A 260 -29.98 3.25 4.64
C GLY A 260 -30.62 4.56 4.19
N MET A 261 -30.23 5.06 3.01
CA MET A 261 -30.62 6.39 2.54
C MET A 261 -31.26 6.33 1.16
N GLU A 262 -32.30 7.12 0.96
CA GLU A 262 -32.91 7.37 -0.34
C GLU A 262 -33.21 8.87 -0.48
N ASN A 263 -33.15 9.40 -1.71
CA ASN A 263 -33.52 10.79 -1.98
C ASN A 263 -35.01 11.02 -1.70
N SER A 264 -35.34 12.18 -1.11
CA SER A 264 -36.71 12.65 -0.91
C SER A 264 -36.82 14.13 -1.26
N PRO A 265 -37.97 14.65 -1.73
CA PRO A 265 -38.12 16.05 -2.12
C PRO A 265 -37.74 17.07 -1.03
N SER A 266 -37.89 16.70 0.24
CA SER A 266 -37.62 17.58 1.38
C SER A 266 -36.37 17.20 2.19
N GLY A 267 -35.60 16.19 1.78
CA GLY A 267 -34.43 15.73 2.53
C GLY A 267 -34.01 14.29 2.21
N VAL A 268 -33.50 13.56 3.20
CA VAL A 268 -33.05 12.17 3.01
C VAL A 268 -33.94 11.21 3.78
N LYS A 269 -34.61 10.31 3.04
CA LYS A 269 -35.46 9.28 3.66
C LYS A 269 -34.62 8.13 4.18
N VAL A 270 -34.89 7.70 5.40
CA VAL A 270 -34.28 6.54 6.04
C VAL A 270 -34.97 5.28 5.54
N THR A 271 -34.27 4.44 4.78
CA THR A 271 -34.82 3.18 4.25
C THR A 271 -34.54 1.98 5.15
N MET A 272 -33.54 2.09 6.01
CA MET A 272 -33.11 1.03 6.92
C MET A 272 -32.43 1.66 8.12
N VAL A 273 -32.56 1.04 9.30
CA VAL A 273 -31.77 1.37 10.48
C VAL A 273 -31.03 0.12 10.92
N GLN A 274 -29.70 0.17 10.97
CA GLN A 274 -28.88 -0.96 11.38
C GLN A 274 -28.98 -1.14 12.90
N LYS A 275 -29.33 -2.35 13.34
CA LYS A 275 -29.42 -2.68 14.77
C LYS A 275 -28.09 -2.46 15.50
N GLY A 276 -28.14 -1.82 16.67
CA GLY A 276 -26.97 -1.48 17.50
C GLY A 276 -26.19 -0.23 17.04
N SER A 277 -26.60 0.41 15.95
CA SER A 277 -25.98 1.64 15.43
C SER A 277 -26.33 2.89 16.25
N GLY A 278 -25.69 4.02 15.93
CA GLY A 278 -26.02 5.32 16.53
C GLY A 278 -27.47 5.74 16.27
N ALA A 279 -27.98 5.48 15.06
CA ALA A 279 -29.36 5.75 14.68
C ALA A 279 -30.37 4.92 15.47
N ASP A 280 -30.10 3.62 15.63
CA ASP A 280 -30.94 2.70 16.40
C ASP A 280 -31.03 3.14 17.87
N LYS A 281 -29.87 3.41 18.48
CA LYS A 281 -29.78 3.90 19.87
C LYS A 281 -30.44 5.26 20.07
N ALA A 282 -30.43 6.12 19.05
CA ALA A 282 -31.08 7.43 19.07
C ALA A 282 -32.59 7.37 18.78
N GLY A 283 -33.10 6.23 18.30
CA GLY A 283 -34.52 6.03 18.00
C GLY A 283 -34.99 6.52 16.63
N LEU A 284 -34.07 6.63 15.65
CA LEU A 284 -34.45 6.78 14.24
C LEU A 284 -35.18 5.52 13.76
N ARG A 285 -36.08 5.72 12.81
CA ARG A 285 -36.91 4.66 12.23
C ARG A 285 -36.88 4.74 10.71
N VAL A 286 -37.27 3.63 10.10
CA VAL A 286 -37.58 3.60 8.66
C VAL A 286 -38.70 4.62 8.38
N ASP A 287 -38.61 5.26 7.23
CA ASP A 287 -39.46 6.35 6.74
C ASP A 287 -39.30 7.73 7.42
N ASP A 288 -38.37 7.87 8.36
CA ASP A 288 -37.95 9.20 8.82
C ASP A 288 -37.29 9.97 7.67
N ILE A 289 -37.58 11.26 7.55
CA ILE A 289 -36.94 12.16 6.58
C ILE A 289 -36.00 13.09 7.31
N ILE A 290 -34.70 12.89 7.18
CA ILE A 290 -33.68 13.76 7.78
C ILE A 290 -33.62 15.07 7.01
N LEU A 291 -33.78 16.18 7.72
CA LEU A 291 -33.78 17.54 7.19
C LEU A 291 -32.47 18.28 7.50
N LYS A 292 -31.95 18.12 8.72
CA LYS A 292 -30.71 18.77 9.18
C LYS A 292 -29.84 17.85 10.03
N ILE A 293 -28.53 18.00 9.91
CA ILE A 293 -27.54 17.51 10.88
C ILE A 293 -26.83 18.72 11.47
N ASP A 294 -26.92 18.86 12.79
CA ASP A 294 -26.49 20.04 13.53
C ASP A 294 -27.08 21.31 12.87
N ASP A 295 -26.23 22.24 12.43
CA ASP A 295 -26.65 23.47 11.77
C ASP A 295 -26.74 23.35 10.23
N ASN A 296 -26.42 22.18 9.67
CA ASN A 296 -26.34 21.97 8.22
C ASN A 296 -27.61 21.35 7.64
N GLU A 297 -28.15 21.96 6.58
CA GLU A 297 -29.25 21.41 5.79
C GLU A 297 -28.81 20.21 4.94
N ILE A 298 -29.64 19.18 4.93
CA ILE A 298 -29.38 17.92 4.24
C ILE A 298 -30.45 17.70 3.18
N ALA A 299 -30.09 17.94 1.92
CA ALA A 299 -30.95 17.75 0.76
C ALA A 299 -30.64 16.44 0.00
N SER A 300 -29.54 15.76 0.30
CA SER A 300 -29.13 14.54 -0.43
C SER A 300 -28.37 13.53 0.44
N PRO A 301 -28.42 12.22 0.11
CA PRO A 301 -27.63 11.18 0.77
C PRO A 301 -26.13 11.48 0.79
N ALA A 302 -25.60 12.13 -0.26
CA ALA A 302 -24.20 12.52 -0.32
C ALA A 302 -23.85 13.58 0.73
N GLN A 303 -24.72 14.58 0.95
CA GLN A 303 -24.54 15.58 2.00
C GLN A 303 -24.65 14.97 3.40
N LEU A 304 -25.61 14.06 3.63
CA LEU A 304 -25.73 13.32 4.89
C LEU A 304 -24.44 12.53 5.17
N ALA A 305 -24.00 11.74 4.18
CA ALA A 305 -22.79 10.93 4.29
C ALA A 305 -21.55 11.78 4.57
N LYS A 306 -21.40 12.93 3.90
CA LYS A 306 -20.29 13.87 4.15
C LYS A 306 -20.33 14.42 5.57
N SER A 307 -21.50 14.85 6.05
CA SER A 307 -21.67 15.43 7.40
C SER A 307 -21.34 14.43 8.50
N VAL A 308 -21.70 13.15 8.30
CA VAL A 308 -21.41 12.08 9.27
C VAL A 308 -19.97 11.56 9.15
N SER A 309 -19.44 11.41 7.93
CA SER A 309 -18.10 10.84 7.71
C SER A 309 -16.94 11.76 8.08
N GLY A 310 -17.19 13.07 8.23
CA GLY A 310 -16.20 14.02 8.75
C GLY A 310 -16.00 13.95 10.27
N LEU A 311 -16.89 13.26 10.98
CA LEU A 311 -16.89 13.14 12.45
C LEU A 311 -16.28 11.82 12.91
N LYS A 312 -16.04 11.68 14.21
CA LYS A 312 -15.47 10.48 14.84
C LYS A 312 -16.54 9.63 15.54
N PRO A 313 -16.31 8.31 15.71
CA PRO A 313 -17.10 7.51 16.63
C PRO A 313 -17.07 8.12 18.04
N GLY A 314 -18.22 8.13 18.70
CA GLY A 314 -18.40 8.77 19.99
C GLY A 314 -18.87 10.23 19.90
N ASP A 315 -18.68 10.91 18.76
CA ASP A 315 -19.21 12.26 18.56
C ASP A 315 -20.74 12.24 18.62
N GLN A 316 -21.31 13.27 19.24
CA GLN A 316 -22.75 13.48 19.29
C GLN A 316 -23.17 14.47 18.22
N ILE A 317 -24.17 14.10 17.43
CA ILE A 317 -24.80 14.98 16.44
C ILE A 317 -26.27 15.19 16.79
N SER A 318 -26.79 16.36 16.45
CA SER A 318 -28.22 16.68 16.52
C SER A 318 -28.84 16.43 15.15
N ILE A 319 -29.86 15.57 15.08
CA ILE A 319 -30.54 15.24 13.84
C ILE A 319 -31.95 15.82 13.91
N ASN A 320 -32.24 16.78 13.04
CA ASN A 320 -33.61 17.22 12.81
C ASN A 320 -34.20 16.37 11.68
N PHE A 321 -35.33 15.73 11.95
CA PHE A 321 -36.02 14.86 11.02
C PHE A 321 -37.53 15.05 11.11
N LYS A 322 -38.21 14.76 10.01
CA LYS A 322 -39.65 14.68 9.92
C LYS A 322 -40.09 13.23 10.02
N ARG A 323 -41.00 12.95 10.94
CA ARG A 323 -41.69 11.66 11.04
C ARG A 323 -43.17 11.92 10.85
N GLU A 324 -43.73 11.34 9.79
CA GLU A 324 -45.08 11.65 9.32
C GLU A 324 -45.19 13.14 8.95
N ASN A 325 -45.76 13.98 9.82
CA ASN A 325 -45.89 15.42 9.62
C ASN A 325 -45.20 16.30 10.67
N ASP A 326 -44.64 15.70 11.72
CA ASP A 326 -44.00 16.44 12.80
C ASP A 326 -42.48 16.49 12.62
N GLU A 327 -41.89 17.67 12.79
CA GLU A 327 -40.44 17.83 12.92
C GLU A 327 -40.00 17.54 14.35
N LYS A 328 -38.97 16.71 14.48
CA LYS A 328 -38.40 16.27 15.75
C LYS A 328 -36.89 16.41 15.68
N THR A 329 -36.29 16.68 16.82
CA THR A 329 -34.83 16.71 16.97
C THR A 329 -34.41 15.64 17.97
N ILE A 330 -33.43 14.83 17.60
CA ILE A 330 -32.81 13.82 18.46
C ILE A 330 -31.31 14.01 18.48
N LYS A 331 -30.66 13.58 19.56
CA LYS A 331 -29.20 13.49 19.63
C LYS A 331 -28.79 12.05 19.37
N ALA A 332 -27.88 11.84 18.44
CA ALA A 332 -27.32 10.54 18.12
C ALA A 332 -25.82 10.52 18.38
N THR A 333 -25.36 9.52 19.13
CA THR A 333 -23.93 9.24 19.28
C THR A 333 -23.47 8.37 18.12
N LEU A 334 -22.50 8.82 17.34
CA LEU A 334 -21.98 8.10 16.19
C LEU A 334 -21.23 6.84 16.63
N GLY A 335 -21.47 5.72 15.94
CA GLY A 335 -20.72 4.49 16.12
C GLY A 335 -19.47 4.45 15.25
N SER A 336 -18.72 3.35 15.36
CA SER A 336 -17.71 2.96 14.38
C SER A 336 -18.28 1.91 13.44
N ARG A 337 -17.87 1.90 12.17
CA ARG A 337 -18.21 0.81 11.23
C ARG A 337 -17.54 -0.53 11.58
N GLY A 338 -16.65 -0.56 12.57
CA GLY A 338 -15.86 -1.75 12.95
C GLY A 338 -16.42 -2.52 14.16
N ASN A 339 -17.21 -3.57 13.89
CA ASN A 339 -17.15 -4.90 14.53
C ASN A 339 -18.19 -5.92 14.00
N GLY A 340 -18.82 -5.65 12.85
CA GLY A 340 -19.74 -6.60 12.23
C GLY A 340 -19.67 -6.52 10.71
N GLN A 341 -19.02 -7.52 10.11
CA GLN A 341 -19.20 -7.97 8.72
C GLN A 341 -19.58 -6.90 7.68
N ALA A 342 -18.56 -6.27 7.09
CA ALA A 342 -18.60 -5.90 5.68
C ALA A 342 -17.17 -5.94 5.10
N ARG A 343 -16.55 -7.12 5.15
CA ARG A 343 -15.50 -7.52 4.18
C ARG A 343 -16.12 -7.98 2.86
N PHE A 344 -17.28 -7.44 2.49
CA PHE A 344 -17.85 -7.55 1.14
C PHE A 344 -17.40 -6.35 0.30
N SER A 345 -16.09 -6.12 0.22
CA SER A 345 -15.56 -5.73 -1.08
C SER A 345 -15.06 -7.03 -1.65
N LEU A 346 -15.81 -7.59 -2.60
CA LEU A 346 -15.21 -8.50 -3.58
C LEU A 346 -13.89 -7.81 -4.00
N PRO A 347 -12.75 -8.51 -4.01
CA PRO A 347 -11.53 -7.93 -4.55
C PRO A 347 -11.90 -7.41 -5.94
N ASP A 348 -11.92 -6.09 -6.12
CA ASP A 348 -12.18 -5.46 -7.41
C ASP A 348 -11.13 -6.03 -8.34
N PRO A 349 -11.46 -6.97 -9.24
CA PRO A 349 -10.42 -7.59 -10.03
C PRO A 349 -9.84 -6.54 -11.01
N GLY A 350 -10.62 -5.48 -11.28
CA GLY A 350 -10.23 -4.20 -11.88
C GLY A 350 -9.06 -3.49 -11.21
N ALA A 351 -8.90 -3.66 -9.89
CA ALA A 351 -7.89 -2.96 -9.12
C ALA A 351 -6.46 -3.48 -9.34
N GLN A 352 -6.31 -4.75 -9.76
CA GLN A 352 -4.99 -5.38 -9.96
C GLN A 352 -4.44 -5.21 -11.38
N PHE A 353 -5.25 -4.79 -12.36
CA PHE A 353 -4.76 -4.51 -13.71
C PHE A 353 -3.68 -3.40 -13.76
N GLY A 354 -3.53 -2.62 -12.68
CA GLY A 354 -2.49 -1.59 -12.53
C GLY A 354 -1.20 -2.05 -11.85
N GLY A 355 -1.05 -3.35 -11.57
CA GLY A 355 0.08 -3.92 -10.84
C GLY A 355 -0.25 -4.29 -9.39
N PRO A 356 0.78 -4.70 -8.61
CA PRO A 356 0.57 -5.19 -7.25
C PRO A 356 0.12 -4.04 -6.33
N LEU A 357 -0.80 -4.34 -5.42
CA LEU A 357 -1.29 -3.39 -4.42
C LEU A 357 -0.58 -3.63 -3.09
N SER A 358 -0.44 -2.58 -2.26
CA SER A 358 0.16 -2.73 -0.93
C SER A 358 -0.76 -3.53 -0.02
N ASP A 359 -0.17 -4.36 0.84
CA ASP A 359 -0.93 -5.20 1.78
C ASP A 359 -1.79 -4.34 2.71
N ASN A 360 -1.15 -3.36 3.37
CA ASN A 360 -1.86 -2.31 4.07
C ASN A 360 -1.97 -1.06 3.20
N ARG A 361 -3.21 -0.69 2.87
CA ARG A 361 -3.56 0.40 1.95
C ARG A 361 -4.83 1.14 2.36
N ALA A 362 -5.25 0.97 3.60
CA ALA A 362 -6.46 1.50 4.16
C ALA A 362 -6.18 2.06 5.54
N ASP A 363 -7.19 2.72 6.10
CA ASP A 363 -7.20 3.19 7.47
C ASP A 363 -6.16 4.25 7.89
N PHE A 364 -5.56 4.94 6.92
CA PHE A 364 -4.70 6.09 7.20
C PHE A 364 -5.51 7.31 7.66
N PRO A 365 -5.11 8.02 8.73
CA PRO A 365 -5.90 9.11 9.29
C PRO A 365 -5.93 10.39 8.47
N ASN A 366 -4.92 10.66 7.64
CA ASN A 366 -4.88 11.86 6.79
C ASN A 366 -4.02 11.64 5.52
N ALA A 367 -4.42 10.70 4.66
CA ALA A 367 -3.61 10.34 3.50
C ALA A 367 -3.77 11.34 2.35
N LEU A 368 -2.65 11.83 1.82
CA LEU A 368 -2.58 12.54 0.53
C LEU A 368 -2.75 11.51 -0.59
N GLN A 369 -3.70 11.73 -1.51
CA GLN A 369 -3.91 10.83 -2.65
C GLN A 369 -3.33 11.44 -3.93
N HIS A 370 -2.58 10.62 -4.67
CA HIS A 370 -1.97 10.99 -5.95
C HIS A 370 -2.07 9.83 -6.95
N ASP A 371 -1.76 10.09 -8.22
CA ASP A 371 -1.85 9.15 -9.35
C ASP A 371 -0.50 8.56 -9.76
N LEU A 372 0.54 8.72 -8.93
CA LEU A 372 1.86 8.15 -9.21
C LEU A 372 1.76 6.63 -9.11
N THR A 373 2.22 5.97 -10.18
CA THR A 373 2.22 4.52 -10.36
C THR A 373 3.40 3.90 -9.61
N ILE A 374 3.39 3.96 -8.28
CA ILE A 374 4.40 3.29 -7.44
C ILE A 374 4.02 1.83 -7.18
N ARG A 375 4.96 0.96 -6.85
CA ARG A 375 4.72 -0.42 -6.41
C ARG A 375 4.81 -0.53 -4.88
N PRO A 376 4.34 -1.64 -4.27
CA PRO A 376 4.50 -1.86 -2.83
C PRO A 376 5.97 -1.81 -2.39
N ASP A 377 6.86 -2.39 -3.20
CA ASP A 377 8.30 -2.39 -2.99
C ASP A 377 9.00 -1.03 -3.19
N GLU A 378 8.25 -0.03 -3.64
CA GLU A 378 8.69 1.37 -3.81
C GLU A 378 8.06 2.30 -2.76
N CYS A 379 7.25 1.77 -1.85
CA CYS A 379 6.72 2.54 -0.74
C CYS A 379 7.83 2.81 0.31
N GLY A 380 7.71 3.93 1.02
CA GLY A 380 8.70 4.44 1.98
C GLY A 380 9.72 5.40 1.37
N GLY A 381 9.68 5.62 0.05
CA GLY A 381 10.45 6.66 -0.64
C GLY A 381 9.74 8.03 -0.63
N PRO A 382 10.49 9.14 -0.70
CA PRO A 382 9.93 10.48 -0.60
C PRO A 382 9.24 10.90 -1.91
N ILE A 383 8.28 11.82 -1.77
CA ILE A 383 7.60 12.48 -2.87
C ILE A 383 7.98 13.95 -2.83
N VAL A 384 8.32 14.52 -3.99
CA VAL A 384 8.67 15.93 -4.13
C VAL A 384 7.73 16.67 -5.08
N ASN A 385 7.59 17.98 -4.87
CA ASN A 385 6.99 18.89 -5.85
C ASN A 385 8.03 19.33 -6.91
N LEU A 386 7.63 20.17 -7.88
CA LEU A 386 8.55 20.68 -8.92
C LEU A 386 9.70 21.57 -8.40
N ASP A 387 9.59 22.13 -7.20
CA ASP A 387 10.67 22.87 -6.55
C ASP A 387 11.71 21.93 -5.88
N GLY A 388 11.48 20.62 -5.94
CA GLY A 388 12.31 19.62 -5.26
C GLY A 388 12.06 19.52 -3.75
N LYS A 389 11.01 20.18 -3.24
CA LYS A 389 10.64 20.11 -1.82
C LYS A 389 9.88 18.82 -1.53
N VAL A 390 10.25 18.15 -0.45
CA VAL A 390 9.57 16.94 0.00
C VAL A 390 8.18 17.30 0.55
N VAL A 391 7.14 16.75 -0.08
CA VAL A 391 5.73 16.92 0.33
C VAL A 391 5.24 15.78 1.21
N GLY A 392 5.97 14.67 1.25
CA GLY A 392 5.59 13.50 2.00
C GLY A 392 6.38 12.24 1.62
N ILE A 393 5.93 11.10 2.11
CA ILE A 393 6.48 9.77 1.80
C ILE A 393 5.34 8.87 1.30
N ASN A 394 5.62 8.08 0.27
CA ASN A 394 4.68 7.09 -0.25
C ASN A 394 4.39 5.99 0.78
N ILE A 395 3.13 5.78 1.15
CA ILE A 395 2.73 4.78 2.16
C ILE A 395 1.86 3.65 1.61
N ALA A 396 1.31 3.76 0.40
CA ALA A 396 0.60 2.63 -0.22
C ALA A 396 0.30 2.81 -1.70
N ARG A 397 0.28 1.71 -2.45
CA ARG A 397 -0.56 1.58 -3.64
C ARG A 397 -1.98 1.21 -3.24
N GLY A 398 -2.92 2.14 -3.40
CA GLY A 398 -4.33 1.99 -3.01
C GLY A 398 -5.23 1.38 -4.08
N GLY A 399 -4.81 1.36 -5.34
CA GLY A 399 -5.55 0.80 -6.46
C GLY A 399 -4.90 1.11 -7.81
N ARG A 400 -5.64 0.86 -8.89
CA ARG A 400 -5.16 1.05 -10.27
C ARG A 400 -4.62 2.46 -10.53
N VAL A 401 -5.33 3.49 -10.08
CA VAL A 401 -5.04 4.91 -10.36
C VAL A 401 -4.84 5.75 -9.10
N LYS A 402 -4.64 5.10 -7.94
CA LYS A 402 -4.54 5.81 -6.66
C LYS A 402 -3.44 5.21 -5.79
N SER A 403 -2.60 6.11 -5.30
CA SER A 403 -1.56 5.86 -4.32
C SER A 403 -1.72 6.86 -3.18
N TYR A 404 -1.20 6.51 -2.02
CA TYR A 404 -1.32 7.31 -0.81
C TYR A 404 0.04 7.66 -0.24
N ALA A 405 0.12 8.86 0.32
CA ALA A 405 1.29 9.38 1.01
C ALA A 405 0.92 9.95 2.38
N ILE A 406 1.86 9.87 3.31
CA ILE A 406 1.84 10.68 4.54
C ILE A 406 2.42 12.05 4.21
N THR A 407 1.78 13.14 4.64
CA THR A 407 2.25 14.51 4.38
C THR A 407 3.50 14.81 5.21
N SER A 408 4.33 15.79 4.79
CA SER A 408 5.51 16.20 5.55
C SER A 408 5.19 16.60 7.00
N ARG A 409 4.10 17.34 7.23
CA ARG A 409 3.67 17.71 8.59
C ARG A 409 3.31 16.50 9.45
N ASP A 410 2.46 15.61 8.94
CA ASP A 410 2.05 14.41 9.67
C ASP A 410 3.25 13.49 9.93
N LEU A 411 4.15 13.39 8.94
CA LEU A 411 5.40 12.64 9.07
C LEU A 411 6.29 13.20 10.17
N LYS A 412 6.42 14.53 10.28
CA LYS A 412 7.20 15.17 11.35
C LYS A 412 6.68 14.78 12.74
N GLN A 413 5.37 14.76 12.91
CA GLN A 413 4.72 14.36 14.17
C GLN A 413 4.95 12.88 14.48
N VAL A 414 4.82 12.02 13.47
CA VAL A 414 5.08 10.58 13.61
C VAL A 414 6.54 10.33 13.99
N ILE A 415 7.50 10.97 13.32
CA ILE A 415 8.94 10.84 13.66
C ILE A 415 9.16 11.28 15.11
N ALA A 416 8.67 12.46 15.51
CA ALA A 416 8.82 12.96 16.88
C ALA A 416 8.25 11.98 17.92
N SER A 417 7.08 11.39 17.66
CA SER A 417 6.48 10.38 18.52
C SER A 417 7.33 9.12 18.60
N LEU A 418 7.80 8.60 17.46
CA LEU A 418 8.58 7.36 17.38
C LEU A 418 9.96 7.52 18.04
N THR A 419 10.59 8.69 17.93
CA THR A 419 11.87 8.97 18.59
C THR A 419 11.70 9.15 20.11
N SER A 420 10.63 9.84 20.55
CA SER A 420 10.40 10.07 21.99
C SER A 420 10.11 8.77 22.74
N SER A 421 9.30 7.88 22.18
CA SER A 421 9.06 6.55 22.76
C SER A 421 10.33 5.70 22.84
N ASN A 422 11.29 5.91 21.94
CA ASN A 422 12.57 5.20 21.99
C ASN A 422 13.43 5.70 23.15
N ASN A 423 13.48 7.02 23.39
CA ASN A 423 14.24 7.58 24.51
C ASN A 423 13.76 7.07 25.88
N GLU A 424 12.44 6.98 26.09
CA GLU A 424 11.89 6.39 27.33
C GLU A 424 12.30 4.92 27.49
N THR A 425 12.32 4.17 26.39
CA THR A 425 12.68 2.75 26.39
C THR A 425 14.19 2.55 26.65
N ASP A 426 15.03 3.42 26.06
CA ASP A 426 16.48 3.42 26.24
C ASP A 426 16.88 3.84 27.67
N GLU A 427 16.20 4.84 28.24
CA GLU A 427 16.35 5.21 29.65
C GLU A 427 15.97 4.06 30.57
N ILE A 428 14.81 3.42 30.37
CA ILE A 428 14.41 2.25 31.17
C ILE A 428 15.42 1.10 31.04
N SER A 429 15.94 0.84 29.84
CA SER A 429 16.94 -0.21 29.61
C SER A 429 18.28 0.08 30.29
N SER A 430 18.73 1.34 30.28
CA SER A 430 19.93 1.77 31.00
C SER A 430 19.79 1.62 32.52
N LEU A 431 18.66 2.03 33.08
CA LEU A 431 18.35 1.89 34.51
C LEU A 431 18.25 0.42 34.93
N GLN A 432 17.72 -0.46 34.07
CA GLN A 432 17.71 -1.91 34.33
C GLN A 432 19.12 -2.50 34.39
N LYS A 433 20.03 -2.10 33.49
CA LYS A 433 21.44 -2.54 33.54
C LYS A 433 22.16 -2.06 34.80
N GLU A 434 21.93 -0.82 35.22
CA GLU A 434 22.48 -0.29 36.47
C GLU A 434 21.93 -1.07 37.68
N LEU A 435 20.63 -1.36 37.69
CA LEU A 435 20.01 -2.15 38.74
C LEU A 435 20.59 -3.57 38.82
N ASP A 436 20.82 -4.22 37.68
CA ASP A 436 21.44 -5.55 37.62
C ASP A 436 22.89 -5.54 38.14
N MET A 437 23.67 -4.50 37.82
CA MET A 437 25.01 -4.32 38.39
C MET A 437 24.97 -4.17 39.91
N ILE A 438 24.08 -3.32 40.43
CA ILE A 438 23.92 -3.11 41.88
C ILE A 438 23.51 -4.41 42.58
N ASN A 439 22.57 -5.17 41.99
CA ASN A 439 22.15 -6.45 42.56
C ASN A 439 23.29 -7.48 42.61
N ASN A 440 24.15 -7.52 41.59
CA ASN A 440 25.33 -8.38 41.61
C ASN A 440 26.32 -7.97 42.71
N GLU A 441 26.56 -6.67 42.90
CA GLU A 441 27.41 -6.17 43.99
C GLU A 441 26.83 -6.50 45.38
N ILE A 442 25.51 -6.37 45.56
CA ILE A 442 24.82 -6.74 46.81
C ILE A 442 25.02 -8.23 47.10
N ASN A 443 24.82 -9.10 46.12
CA ASN A 443 25.03 -10.54 46.28
C ASN A 443 26.46 -10.88 46.71
N ASP A 444 27.46 -10.23 46.12
CA ASP A 444 28.87 -10.40 46.50
C ASP A 444 29.14 -9.95 47.94
N ILE A 445 28.52 -8.86 48.38
CA ILE A 445 28.62 -8.37 49.76
C ILE A 445 27.95 -9.34 50.73
N GLU A 446 26.78 -9.88 50.40
CA GLU A 446 26.08 -10.87 51.22
C GLU A 446 26.90 -12.14 51.42
N ILE A 447 27.54 -12.65 50.35
CA ILE A 447 28.46 -13.79 50.42
C ILE A 447 29.62 -13.49 51.38
N LYS A 448 30.28 -12.33 51.24
CA LYS A 448 31.37 -11.91 52.13
C LYS A 448 30.91 -11.78 53.58
N LEU A 449 29.71 -11.24 53.82
CA LEU A 449 29.14 -11.12 55.16
C LEU A 449 28.92 -12.49 55.80
N LEU A 450 28.42 -13.46 55.03
CA LEU A 450 28.24 -14.85 55.46
C LEU A 450 29.55 -15.51 55.87
N GLU A 451 30.63 -15.28 55.11
CA GLU A 451 31.97 -15.75 55.48
C GLU A 451 32.48 -15.13 56.77
N ILE A 452 32.31 -13.82 56.95
CA ILE A 452 32.70 -13.11 58.16
C ILE A 452 31.93 -13.65 59.37
N GLN A 453 30.63 -13.88 59.23
CA GLN A 453 29.80 -14.47 60.28
C GLN A 453 30.25 -15.89 60.64
N LYS A 454 30.59 -16.73 59.65
CA LYS A 454 31.16 -18.07 59.89
C LYS A 454 32.48 -17.98 60.66
N ARG A 455 33.40 -17.10 60.26
CA ARG A 455 34.69 -16.87 60.95
C ARG A 455 34.49 -16.38 62.39
N LYS A 456 33.55 -15.45 62.61
CA LYS A 456 33.19 -14.94 63.95
C LYS A 456 32.67 -16.06 64.85
N LYS A 457 31.77 -16.92 64.34
CA LYS A 457 31.21 -18.05 65.09
C LYS A 457 32.28 -19.09 65.43
N ALA A 458 33.21 -19.37 64.50
CA ALA A 458 34.33 -20.26 64.75
C ALA A 458 35.22 -19.74 65.90
N LYS A 459 35.63 -18.46 65.85
CA LYS A 459 36.42 -17.84 66.94
C LYS A 459 35.68 -17.82 68.27
N GLN A 460 34.38 -17.56 68.29
CA GLN A 460 33.58 -17.62 69.52
C GLN A 460 33.54 -19.03 70.12
N ASN A 461 33.47 -20.06 69.28
CA ASN A 461 33.52 -21.45 69.73
C ASN A 461 34.90 -21.84 70.26
N GLU A 462 35.98 -21.38 69.63
CA GLU A 462 37.36 -21.54 70.16
C GLU A 462 37.51 -20.87 71.52
N LEU A 463 37.07 -19.63 71.67
CA LEU A 463 37.11 -18.89 72.93
C LEU A 463 36.34 -19.62 74.04
N LYS A 464 35.13 -20.11 73.75
CA LYS A 464 34.33 -20.91 74.69
C LYS A 464 34.98 -22.24 75.08
N ARG A 465 35.78 -22.85 74.19
CA ARG A 465 36.54 -24.06 74.50
C ARG A 465 37.71 -23.73 75.42
N ALA A 466 38.47 -22.67 75.12
CA ALA A 466 39.58 -22.21 75.94
C ALA A 466 39.14 -21.87 77.38
N MET A 467 38.01 -21.16 77.54
CA MET A 467 37.44 -20.79 78.85
C MET A 467 36.83 -21.98 79.64
N LYS A 468 36.74 -23.19 79.06
CA LYS A 468 36.28 -24.40 79.76
C LYS A 468 37.43 -25.28 80.24
N THR A 469 38.64 -24.98 79.82
CA THR A 469 39.88 -25.72 80.15
C THR A 469 40.73 -25.06 81.23
N ASP A 470 40.40 -23.82 81.60
CA ASP A 470 40.79 -23.17 82.87
C ASP A 470 39.66 -23.35 83.89
#